data_AF-A0A0C3NTH3-F1
#
_entry.id   AF-A0A0C3NTH3-F1
#
_cell.length_a   1.000
_cell.length_b   1.000
_cell.length_c   1.000
_cell.angle_alpha   90.00
_cell.angle_beta   90.00
_cell.angle_gamma   90.00
#
_symmetry.space_group_name_H-M   'P 1'
#
loop_
_entity.id
_entity.type
_entity.pdbx_description
1 polymer ?
#
loop_
_entity_poly.entity_id
_entity_poly.type
_entity_poly.pdbx_seq_one_letter_code
_entity_poly.pdbx_strand_id
1 'polypeptide(L)'
;MVIFSLKPGRPLWVEIGYQFLHMGYSGILWILILLPIPAWGAGVLSFVGGIVRELEQHNWDWRALGRQDLFFWGLASLLLTVIFYAA
;
A
#
# COMPACT_ATOMS: atom_id res chain seq x y z
N MET A 1 -27.40 1.94 11.34
CA MET A 1 -26.11 2.61 11.10
C MET A 1 -25.30 1.70 10.20
N VAL A 2 -25.35 1.95 8.88
CA VAL A 2 -24.61 1.16 7.89
C VAL A 2 -23.17 1.64 7.98
N ILE A 3 -22.36 0.92 8.75
CA ILE A 3 -20.91 1.12 8.78
C ILE A 3 -20.42 0.65 7.42
N PHE A 4 -19.88 1.60 6.64
CA PHE A 4 -19.34 1.37 5.31
C PHE A 4 -18.44 0.12 5.29
N SER A 5 -18.98 -0.99 4.78
CA SER A 5 -18.20 -2.15 4.38
C SER A 5 -17.95 -1.98 2.89
N LEU A 6 -16.69 -1.83 2.50
CA LEU A 6 -16.31 -1.63 1.10
C LEU A 6 -16.45 -2.92 0.27
N LYS A 7 -16.66 -4.08 0.92
CA LYS A 7 -17.00 -5.37 0.30
C LYS A 7 -17.96 -6.19 1.19
N PRO A 8 -19.21 -6.46 0.75
CA PRO A 8 -20.17 -7.23 1.54
C PRO A 8 -19.64 -8.66 1.78
N GLY A 9 -19.54 -9.06 3.06
CA GLY A 9 -19.23 -10.44 3.46
C GLY A 9 -17.96 -10.65 4.30
N ARG A 10 -17.12 -9.62 4.52
CA ARG A 10 -15.95 -9.75 5.41
C ARG A 10 -16.24 -9.21 6.82
N PRO A 11 -15.77 -9.88 7.90
CA PRO A 11 -15.95 -9.37 9.26
C PRO A 11 -15.15 -8.08 9.47
N LEU A 12 -15.73 -7.09 10.17
CA LEU A 12 -15.12 -5.78 10.44
C LEU A 12 -13.70 -5.87 11.02
N TRP A 13 -13.45 -6.85 11.90
CA TRP A 13 -12.13 -7.10 12.49
C TRP A 13 -11.06 -7.47 11.47
N VAL A 14 -11.43 -8.15 10.39
CA VAL A 14 -10.52 -8.48 9.28
C VAL A 14 -10.20 -7.22 8.50
N GLU A 15 -11.17 -6.33 8.30
CA GLU A 15 -10.98 -5.06 7.59
C GLU A 15 -10.11 -4.10 8.41
N ILE A 16 -10.31 -4.03 9.73
CA ILE A 16 -9.44 -3.31 10.67
C ILE A 16 -8.02 -3.89 10.64
N GLY A 17 -7.88 -5.22 10.67
CA GLY A 17 -6.57 -5.88 10.56
C GLY A 17 -5.85 -5.53 9.27
N TYR A 18 -6.57 -5.49 8.14
CA TYR A 18 -6.02 -5.06 6.86
C TYR A 18 -5.58 -3.59 6.88
N GLN A 19 -6.37 -2.68 7.46
CA GLN A 19 -5.97 -1.28 7.56
C GLN A 19 -4.78 -1.06 8.50
N PHE A 20 -4.67 -1.82 9.59
CA PHE A 20 -3.50 -1.77 10.48
C PHE A 20 -2.23 -2.26 9.78
N LEU A 21 -2.32 -3.35 9.02
CA LEU A 21 -1.20 -3.82 8.19
C LEU A 21 -0.83 -2.79 7.12
N HIS A 22 -1.82 -2.15 6.50
CA HIS A 22 -1.62 -1.10 5.52
C HIS A 22 -0.90 0.12 6.12
N MET A 23 -1.30 0.56 7.31
CA MET A 23 -0.64 1.65 8.04
C MET A 23 0.76 1.27 8.52
N GLY A 24 0.95 0.05 9.03
CA GLY A 24 2.26 -0.44 9.47
C GLY A 24 3.26 -0.51 8.32
N TYR A 25 2.83 -0.97 7.16
CA TYR A 25 3.68 -1.04 5.96
C TYR A 25 4.06 0.36 5.45
N SER A 26 3.08 1.28 5.40
CA SER A 26 3.32 2.68 5.08
C SER A 26 4.29 3.35 6.06
N GLY A 27 4.21 3.02 7.36
CA GLY A 27 5.13 3.52 8.39
C GLY A 27 6.56 3.04 8.19
N ILE A 28 6.75 1.76 7.83
CA ILE A 28 8.08 1.21 7.52
C ILE A 28 8.69 1.90 6.30
N LEU A 29 7.89 2.14 5.26
CA LEU A 29 8.34 2.86 4.06
C LEU A 29 8.72 4.31 4.35
N TRP A 30 7.95 4.99 5.21
CA TRP A 30 8.31 6.31 5.72
C TRP A 30 9.65 6.32 6.46
N ILE A 31 9.94 5.30 7.27
CA ILE A 31 11.23 5.19 7.95
C ILE A 31 12.37 4.93 6.95
N LEU A 32 12.14 4.14 5.91
CA LEU A 32 13.14 3.87 4.86
C LEU A 32 13.49 5.12 4.03
N ILE A 33 12.56 6.07 3.90
CA ILE A 33 12.80 7.39 3.27
C ILE A 33 13.74 8.26 4.11
N LEU A 34 13.76 8.08 5.43
CA LEU A 34 14.66 8.83 6.34
C LEU A 34 16.09 8.27 6.36
N LEU A 35 16.32 7.08 5.79
CA LEU A 35 17.65 6.54 5.54
C LEU A 35 18.22 7.14 4.25
N PRO A 36 19.54 7.16 4.04
CA PRO A 36 20.18 7.64 2.80
C PRO A 36 19.98 6.64 1.65
N ILE A 37 18.75 6.13 1.49
CA ILE A 37 18.29 5.43 0.31
C ILE A 37 17.89 6.53 -0.67
N PRO A 38 18.31 6.47 -1.95
CA PRO A 38 17.80 7.39 -2.95
C PRO A 38 16.27 7.38 -2.90
N ALA A 39 15.61 8.53 -2.78
CA ALA A 39 14.17 8.57 -2.54
C ALA A 39 13.34 7.91 -3.65
N TRP A 40 13.89 7.82 -4.87
CA TRP A 40 13.32 6.98 -5.93
C TRP A 40 13.33 5.49 -5.56
N GLY A 41 14.37 5.00 -4.89
CA GLY A 41 14.48 3.64 -4.37
C GLY A 41 13.44 3.35 -3.29
N ALA A 42 13.16 4.30 -2.39
CA ALA A 42 12.10 4.14 -1.40
C ALA A 42 10.69 4.12 -2.04
N GLY A 43 10.45 4.96 -3.06
CA GLY A 43 9.22 4.92 -3.84
C GLY A 43 9.03 3.60 -4.61
N VAL A 44 10.11 3.07 -5.21
CA VAL A 44 10.08 1.77 -5.89
C VAL A 44 9.83 0.63 -4.91
N LEU A 45 10.49 0.62 -3.74
CA LEU A 45 10.27 -0.38 -2.70
C LEU A 45 8.83 -0.31 -2.16
N SER A 46 8.27 0.89 -2.00
CA SER A 46 6.86 1.09 -1.65
C SER A 46 5.93 0.42 -2.65
N PHE A 47 6.17 0.66 -3.93
CA PHE A 47 5.35 0.10 -4.99
C PHE A 47 5.44 -1.42 -5.07
N VAL A 48 6.66 -1.97 -4.99
CA VAL A 48 6.88 -3.43 -4.95
C VAL A 48 6.21 -4.07 -3.74
N GLY A 49 6.31 -3.46 -2.56
CA GLY A 49 5.62 -3.92 -1.36
C GLY A 49 4.09 -3.94 -1.51
N GLY A 50 3.53 -2.92 -2.18
CA GLY A 50 2.10 -2.88 -2.52
C GLY A 50 1.66 -4.02 -3.43
N ILE A 51 2.48 -4.37 -4.43
CA ILE A 51 2.25 -5.53 -5.31
C ILE A 51 2.29 -6.84 -4.52
N VAL A 52 3.32 -7.04 -3.69
CA VAL A 52 3.47 -8.26 -2.88
C VAL A 52 2.28 -8.43 -1.93
N ARG A 53 1.85 -7.35 -1.26
CA ARG A 53 0.66 -7.38 -0.39
C ARG A 53 -0.60 -7.79 -1.15
N GLU A 54 -0.86 -7.19 -2.31
CA GLU A 54 -2.05 -7.52 -3.10
C GLU A 54 -2.00 -8.97 -3.58
N LEU A 55 -0.82 -9.47 -3.95
CA LEU A 55 -0.64 -10.90 -4.27
C LEU A 55 -0.94 -11.79 -3.07
N GLU A 56 -0.39 -11.50 -1.90
CA GLU A 56 -0.67 -12.28 -0.68
C GLU A 56 -2.17 -12.30 -0.35
N GLN A 57 -2.85 -11.16 -0.51
CA GLN A 57 -4.30 -11.06 -0.27
C GLN A 57 -5.14 -11.93 -1.22
N HIS A 58 -4.64 -12.21 -2.42
CA HIS A 58 -5.30 -13.03 -3.42
C HIS A 58 -4.62 -14.39 -3.63
N ASN A 59 -3.92 -14.92 -2.61
CA ASN A 59 -3.23 -16.23 -2.69
C ASN A 59 -2.30 -16.35 -3.91
N TRP A 60 -1.58 -15.27 -4.23
CA TRP A 60 -0.69 -15.16 -5.39
C TRP A 60 -1.38 -15.33 -6.75
N ASP A 61 -2.71 -15.15 -6.81
CA ASP A 61 -3.43 -15.08 -8.08
C ASP A 61 -3.28 -13.68 -8.71
N TRP A 62 -2.33 -13.58 -9.64
CA TRP A 62 -2.05 -12.39 -10.43
C TRP A 62 -3.26 -11.86 -11.21
N ARG A 63 -4.27 -12.71 -11.50
CA ARG A 63 -5.48 -12.31 -12.23
C ARG A 63 -6.50 -11.62 -11.32
N ALA A 64 -6.40 -11.83 -10.01
CA ALA A 64 -7.28 -11.24 -9.01
C ALA A 64 -6.73 -9.93 -8.42
N LEU A 65 -5.55 -9.47 -8.86
CA LEU A 65 -4.95 -8.21 -8.45
C LEU A 65 -5.92 -7.04 -8.63
N GLY A 66 -6.23 -6.32 -7.54
CA GLY A 66 -7.03 -5.11 -7.54
C GLY A 66 -6.33 -3.98 -8.29
N ARG A 67 -6.55 -3.88 -9.61
CA ARG A 67 -5.92 -2.87 -10.49
C ARG A 67 -6.09 -1.43 -9.98
N GLN A 68 -7.25 -1.13 -9.39
CA GLN A 68 -7.55 0.20 -8.87
C GLN A 68 -6.78 0.49 -7.58
N ASP A 69 -6.64 -0.49 -6.68
CA ASP A 69 -5.89 -0.35 -5.42
C ASP A 69 -4.39 -0.18 -5.70
N LEU A 70 -3.84 -1.00 -6.60
CA LEU A 70 -2.46 -0.88 -7.06
C LEU A 70 -2.17 0.44 -7.78
N PHE A 71 -3.14 0.95 -8.56
CA PHE A 71 -3.00 2.24 -9.22
C PHE A 71 -2.91 3.39 -8.21
N PHE A 72 -3.80 3.44 -7.22
CA PHE A 72 -3.75 4.47 -6.18
C PHE A 72 -2.50 4.35 -5.31
N TRP A 73 -2.06 3.12 -4.99
CA TRP A 73 -0.82 2.88 -4.25
C TRP A 73 0.43 3.33 -5.03
N GLY A 74 0.47 3.03 -6.33
CA GLY A 74 1.51 3.51 -7.24
C GLY A 74 1.53 5.03 -7.34
N LEU A 75 0.36 5.66 -7.49
CA LEU A 75 0.24 7.11 -7.54
C LEU A 75 0.72 7.77 -6.23
N ALA A 76 0.36 7.21 -5.08
CA ALA A 76 0.84 7.68 -3.78
C ALA A 76 2.37 7.57 -3.66
N SER A 77 2.95 6.45 -4.10
CA SER A 77 4.42 6.24 -4.11
C SER A 77 5.14 7.23 -5.02
N LEU A 78 4.54 7.56 -6.17
CA LEU A 78 5.05 8.54 -7.12
C LEU A 78 4.99 9.97 -6.55
N LEU A 79 3.85 10.36 -5.96
CA LEU A 79 3.69 11.66 -5.31
C LEU A 79 4.67 11.85 -4.16
N LEU A 80 4.90 10.81 -3.36
CA LEU A 80 5.86 10.82 -2.26
C LEU A 80 7.30 11.05 -2.77
N THR A 81 7.64 10.40 -3.88
CA THR A 81 8.94 10.59 -4.55
C THR A 81 9.09 12.02 -5.07
N VAL A 82 8.05 12.56 -5.71
CA VAL A 82 8.05 13.94 -6.23
C VAL A 82 8.19 14.96 -5.09
N ILE A 83 7.44 14.81 -4.00
CA ILE A 83 7.50 15.70 -2.83
C ILE A 83 8.91 15.68 -2.23
N PHE A 84 9.53 14.52 -2.10
CA PHE A 84 10.86 14.40 -1.51
C PHE A 84 11.95 15.08 -2.34
N TYR A 85 11.86 15.04 -3.68
CA TYR A 85 12.83 15.72 -4.56
C TYR A 85 12.50 17.18 -4.87
N ALA A 86 11.27 17.61 -4.60
CA ALA A 86 10.85 19.01 -4.73
C ALA A 86 11.10 19.83 -3.46
N ALA A 87 11.28 19.17 -2.31
CA ALA A 87 11.66 19.75 -1.02
C ALA A 87 13.19 19.85 -0.89
#